data_AF-A0A7Y9IRB9-F1
#
_entry.id   AF-A0A7Y9IRB9-F1
#
_cell.length_a   1.000
_cell.length_b   1.000
_cell.length_c   1.000
_cell.angle_alpha   90.00
_cell.angle_beta   90.00
_cell.angle_gamma   90.00
#
_symmetry.space_group_name_H-M   'P 1'
#
loop_
_entity.id
_entity.type
_entity.pdbx_description
1 polymer ?
#
loop_
_entity_poly.entity_id
_entity_poly.type
_entity_poly.pdbx_seq_one_letter_code
_entity_poly.pdbx_strand_id
1 'polypeptide(L)'
;MTLDALTLSCRPGCGACCTAPSISSAIPGMPDGKPAGVPCIQLMPDLRCAIFGDPRRPAVCGGLQPSAEMCGPDRSHAIRWLTELEAATAPATASATAPGSAPATALATPPVTARAALPAR
;
A
#
# COMPACT_ATOMS: atom_id res chain seq x y z
N MET A 1 -0.14 -15.50 -25.27
CA MET A 1 0.51 -14.58 -24.32
C MET A 1 -0.54 -13.61 -23.79
N THR A 2 -1.39 -14.04 -22.85
CA THR A 2 -2.33 -13.15 -22.14
C THR A 2 -2.91 -13.86 -20.92
N LEU A 3 -2.27 -13.70 -19.75
CA LEU A 3 -2.76 -14.06 -18.42
C LEU A 3 -2.17 -13.08 -17.37
N ASP A 4 -2.13 -11.78 -17.68
CA ASP A 4 -1.45 -10.76 -16.86
C ASP A 4 -2.39 -9.60 -16.50
N ALA A 5 -3.51 -9.95 -15.87
CA ALA A 5 -4.34 -9.06 -15.08
C ALA A 5 -5.00 -9.96 -14.02
N LEU A 6 -4.62 -9.94 -12.73
CA LEU A 6 -5.08 -8.93 -11.78
C LEU A 6 -4.36 -8.97 -10.41
N THR A 7 -3.25 -9.70 -10.26
CA THR A 7 -2.46 -9.68 -9.01
C THR A 7 -1.25 -8.78 -9.20
N LEU A 8 -1.33 -7.54 -8.67
CA LEU A 8 -0.16 -6.69 -8.56
C LEU A 8 0.92 -7.45 -7.77
N SER A 9 2.16 -7.47 -8.23
CA SER A 9 3.26 -8.07 -7.46
C SER A 9 3.89 -7.03 -6.53
N CYS A 10 4.35 -7.47 -5.35
CA CYS A 10 5.05 -6.56 -4.43
C CYS A 10 6.32 -6.03 -5.10
N ARG A 11 6.46 -4.70 -5.15
CA ARG A 11 7.62 -4.03 -5.77
C ARG A 11 8.86 -4.22 -4.87
N PRO A 12 9.89 -5.00 -5.30
CA PRO A 12 11.12 -5.13 -4.54
C PRO A 12 11.81 -3.76 -4.42
N GLY A 13 12.44 -3.50 -3.27
CA GLY A 13 13.06 -2.20 -2.99
C GLY A 13 12.08 -1.08 -2.61
N CYS A 14 10.79 -1.37 -2.41
CA CYS A 14 9.83 -0.39 -1.94
C CYS A 14 9.94 -0.13 -0.42
N GLY A 15 9.97 -1.19 0.40
CA GLY A 15 10.07 -1.09 1.86
C GLY A 15 8.93 -0.34 2.57
N ALA A 16 7.88 0.11 1.86
CA ALA A 16 6.82 0.95 2.42
C ALA A 16 6.05 0.24 3.54
N CYS A 17 5.61 -1.01 3.32
CA CYS A 17 4.92 -1.81 4.33
C CYS A 17 5.82 -2.18 5.53
N CYS A 18 7.14 -2.17 5.36
CA CYS A 18 8.08 -2.38 6.46
C CYS A 18 8.37 -1.12 7.28
N THR A 19 7.95 0.05 6.81
CA THR A 19 8.24 1.36 7.44
C THR A 19 6.98 2.03 7.94
N ALA A 20 5.97 2.18 7.08
CA ALA A 20 4.82 3.05 7.32
C ALA A 20 3.87 2.55 8.42
N PRO A 21 3.24 1.36 8.32
CA PRO A 21 2.22 0.95 9.28
C PRO A 21 2.82 0.57 10.63
N SER A 22 2.07 0.76 11.70
CA SER A 22 2.30 0.07 12.97
C SER A 22 1.92 -1.41 12.87
N ILE A 23 2.64 -2.24 13.60
CA ILE A 23 2.44 -3.69 13.65
C ILE A 23 2.47 -4.07 15.12
N SER A 24 1.35 -4.46 15.70
CA SER A 24 1.30 -4.88 17.12
C SER A 24 1.68 -6.35 17.33
N SER A 25 1.73 -7.15 16.26
CA SER A 25 2.17 -8.55 16.34
C SER A 25 3.68 -8.66 16.41
N ALA A 26 4.19 -9.62 17.17
CA ALA A 26 5.63 -9.88 17.27
C ALA A 26 6.29 -10.10 15.90
N ILE A 27 7.46 -9.50 15.71
CA ILE A 27 8.35 -9.70 14.57
C ILE A 27 9.62 -10.37 15.12
N PRO A 28 10.27 -11.30 14.39
CA PRO A 28 11.56 -11.83 14.80
C PRO A 28 12.58 -10.69 15.05
N GLY A 29 12.99 -10.51 16.31
CA GLY A 29 13.86 -9.41 16.75
C GLY A 29 13.14 -8.13 17.24
N MET A 30 11.82 -8.06 17.17
CA MET A 30 10.99 -7.00 17.76
C MET A 30 9.72 -7.62 18.40
N PRO A 31 9.79 -8.10 19.66
CA PRO A 31 8.70 -8.85 20.29
C PRO A 31 7.43 -8.01 20.51
N ASP A 32 7.57 -6.72 20.79
CA ASP A 32 6.45 -5.79 20.97
C ASP A 32 5.91 -5.23 19.64
N GLY A 33 6.36 -5.78 18.52
CA GLY A 33 6.01 -5.32 17.19
C GLY A 33 6.79 -4.08 16.77
N LYS A 34 6.20 -3.27 15.89
CA LYS A 34 6.85 -2.12 15.24
C LYS A 34 5.94 -0.89 15.29
N PRO A 35 6.40 0.25 15.79
CA PRO A 35 5.63 1.49 15.69
C PRO A 35 5.53 2.01 14.24
N ALA A 36 4.52 2.85 13.99
CA ALA A 36 4.34 3.51 12.70
C ALA A 36 5.54 4.40 12.35
N GLY A 37 5.91 4.46 11.08
CA GLY A 37 7.05 5.24 10.58
C GLY A 37 8.44 4.71 10.95
N VAL A 38 8.55 3.76 11.88
CA VAL A 38 9.84 3.15 12.25
C VAL A 38 10.17 1.98 11.31
N PRO A 39 11.40 1.92 10.76
CA PRO A 39 11.85 0.78 9.96
C PRO A 39 11.85 -0.53 10.76
N CYS A 40 11.32 -1.60 10.16
CA CYS A 40 11.38 -2.95 10.72
C CYS A 40 12.83 -3.44 10.82
N ILE A 41 13.16 -4.22 11.87
CA ILE A 41 14.49 -4.84 12.02
C ILE A 41 14.88 -5.75 10.85
N GLN A 42 13.89 -6.27 10.13
CA GLN A 42 14.07 -7.13 8.96
C GLN A 42 14.19 -6.34 7.65
N LEU A 43 14.11 -5.01 7.67
CA LEU A 43 14.27 -4.18 6.47
C LEU A 43 15.77 -4.00 6.19
N MET A 44 16.21 -4.52 5.05
CA MET A 44 17.60 -4.43 4.60
C MET A 44 17.91 -3.06 3.97
N PRO A 45 19.20 -2.70 3.82
CA PRO A 45 19.60 -1.43 3.19
C PRO A 45 19.11 -1.24 1.74
N ASP A 46 18.85 -2.33 1.02
CA ASP A 46 18.27 -2.33 -0.33
C ASP A 46 16.73 -2.23 -0.34
N LEU A 47 16.12 -1.93 0.81
CA LEU A 47 14.67 -1.78 1.01
C LEU A 47 13.86 -3.04 0.71
N ARG A 48 14.48 -4.22 0.89
CA ARG A 48 13.81 -5.52 0.84
C ARG A 48 13.66 -6.11 2.24
N CYS A 49 12.62 -6.90 2.45
CA CYS A 49 12.42 -7.62 3.70
C CYS A 49 13.27 -8.90 3.71
N ALA A 50 14.13 -9.07 4.71
CA ALA A 50 15.06 -10.20 4.84
C ALA A 50 14.34 -11.56 4.95
N ILE A 51 13.11 -11.56 5.47
CA ILE A 51 12.28 -12.76 5.65
C ILE A 51 11.07 -12.79 4.70
N PHE A 52 11.15 -12.14 3.53
CA PHE A 52 10.06 -12.16 2.55
C PHE A 52 9.80 -13.58 2.03
N GLY A 53 8.63 -14.13 2.37
CA GLY A 53 8.22 -15.49 1.96
C GLY A 53 8.68 -16.59 2.93
N ASP A 54 9.43 -16.24 3.97
CA ASP A 54 9.82 -17.17 5.04
C ASP A 54 8.64 -17.40 6.00
N PRO A 55 8.43 -18.62 6.52
CA PRO A 55 7.34 -18.93 7.46
C PRO A 55 7.42 -18.16 8.79
N ARG A 56 8.59 -17.61 9.15
CA ARG A 56 8.76 -16.74 10.33
C ARG A 56 8.25 -15.33 10.09
N ARG A 57 7.89 -14.96 8.85
CA ARG A 57 7.29 -13.66 8.55
C ARG A 57 5.92 -13.56 9.22
N PRO A 58 5.65 -12.50 10.01
CA PRO A 58 4.37 -12.36 10.69
C PRO A 58 3.20 -12.41 9.71
N ALA A 59 2.10 -13.04 10.13
CA ALA A 59 0.92 -13.25 9.29
C ALA A 59 0.36 -11.93 8.73
N VAL A 60 0.36 -10.85 9.51
CA VAL A 60 -0.06 -9.51 9.05
C VAL A 60 0.80 -9.01 7.89
N CYS A 61 2.12 -9.24 7.94
CA CYS A 61 3.04 -8.85 6.88
C CYS A 61 2.87 -9.70 5.62
N GLY A 62 2.50 -10.98 5.76
CA GLY A 62 2.22 -11.89 4.64
C GLY A 62 0.83 -11.72 4.04
N GLY A 63 -0.14 -11.32 4.86
CA GLY A 63 -1.53 -11.06 4.46
C GLY A 63 -1.72 -9.73 3.74
N LEU A 64 -0.84 -8.75 3.97
CA LEU A 64 -0.90 -7.46 3.26
C LEU A 64 -0.53 -7.65 1.77
N GLN A 65 -1.57 -7.66 0.92
CA GLN A 65 -1.42 -7.78 -0.52
C GLN A 65 -1.21 -6.40 -1.17
N PRO A 66 -0.30 -6.28 -2.13
CA PRO A 66 -0.12 -5.05 -2.90
C PRO A 66 -1.36 -4.75 -3.75
N SER A 67 -1.75 -3.47 -3.80
CA SER A 67 -2.81 -2.95 -4.68
C SER A 67 -2.31 -1.71 -5.42
N ALA A 68 -2.95 -1.36 -6.54
CA ALA A 68 -2.56 -0.20 -7.33
C ALA A 68 -2.67 1.10 -6.53
N GLU A 69 -3.74 1.24 -5.73
CA GLU A 69 -3.98 2.40 -4.87
C GLU A 69 -2.89 2.54 -3.80
N MET A 70 -2.54 1.42 -3.14
CA MET A 70 -1.50 1.38 -2.13
C MET A 70 -0.12 1.64 -2.71
N CYS A 71 0.25 0.96 -3.80
CA CYS A 71 1.63 0.98 -4.29
C CYS A 71 1.96 2.24 -5.09
N GLY A 72 0.99 2.78 -5.82
CA GLY A 72 1.11 3.97 -6.66
C GLY A 72 2.38 4.03 -7.54
N PRO A 73 2.81 5.24 -7.93
CA PRO A 73 3.95 5.40 -8.83
C PRO A 73 5.30 5.13 -8.15
N ASP A 74 5.42 5.38 -6.84
CA ASP A 74 6.70 5.34 -6.14
C ASP A 74 6.57 4.97 -4.65
N ARG A 75 7.72 4.86 -3.96
CA ARG A 75 7.79 4.49 -2.54
C ARG A 75 7.14 5.54 -1.64
N SER A 76 7.34 6.82 -1.93
CA SER A 76 6.84 7.92 -1.12
C SER A 76 5.31 7.96 -1.17
N HIS A 77 4.72 7.68 -2.34
CA HIS A 77 3.28 7.46 -2.46
C HIS A 77 2.81 6.34 -1.54
N ALA A 78 3.45 5.16 -1.62
CA ALA A 78 3.03 4.01 -0.83
C ALA A 78 3.13 4.22 0.67
N ILE A 79 4.17 4.92 1.13
CA ILE A 79 4.31 5.31 2.53
C ILE A 79 3.16 6.22 2.94
N ARG A 80 2.90 7.29 2.17
CA ARG A 80 1.83 8.24 2.46
C ARG A 80 0.48 7.54 2.53
N TRP A 81 0.15 6.72 1.53
CA TRP A 81 -1.12 6.00 1.47
C TRP A 81 -1.29 5.06 2.67
N LEU A 82 -0.26 4.30 3.05
CA LEU A 82 -0.33 3.40 4.21
C LEU A 82 -0.48 4.17 5.54
N THR A 83 0.21 5.30 5.69
CA THR A 83 0.09 6.16 6.87
C THR A 83 -1.31 6.78 6.97
N GLU A 84 -1.86 7.27 5.85
CA GLU A 84 -3.23 7.80 5.80
C GLU A 84 -4.26 6.71 6.11
N LEU A 85 -4.10 5.51 5.55
CA LEU A 85 -5.00 4.39 5.82
C LEU A 85 -4.99 4.00 7.29
N GLU A 86 -3.81 3.90 7.91
CA GLU A 86 -3.69 3.60 9.33
C GLU A 86 -4.36 4.68 10.19
N ALA A 87 -4.15 5.96 9.90
CA ALA A 87 -4.79 7.04 10.62
C ALA A 87 -6.33 7.01 10.47
N ALA A 88 -6.83 6.72 9.27
CA ALA A 88 -8.26 6.64 8.98
C ALA A 88 -8.94 5.43 9.63
N THR A 89 -8.19 4.36 9.91
CA THR A 89 -8.69 3.12 10.52
C THR A 89 -8.29 2.97 11.98
N ALA A 90 -7.61 3.96 12.54
CA ALA A 90 -7.20 3.97 13.94
C ALA A 90 -8.43 3.86 14.83
N PRO A 91 -8.39 3.02 15.89
CA PRO A 91 -9.50 2.89 16.81
C PRO A 91 -9.76 4.25 17.48
N ALA A 92 -10.94 4.81 17.23
CA ALA A 92 -11.44 5.95 17.99
C ALA A 92 -11.52 5.49 19.46
N THR A 93 -10.66 6.05 20.30
CA THR A 93 -10.62 5.70 21.72
C THR A 93 -11.90 6.27 22.36
N ALA A 94 -12.92 5.40 22.41
CA ALA A 94 -14.29 5.55 22.93
C ALA A 94 -15.22 6.60 22.26
N SER A 95 -16.30 6.10 21.64
CA SER A 95 -17.52 6.81 21.19
C SER A 95 -17.40 7.88 20.09
N ALA A 96 -17.57 7.46 18.83
CA ALA A 96 -18.42 8.17 17.88
C ALA A 96 -18.83 7.23 16.74
N THR A 97 -20.13 7.04 16.58
CA THR A 97 -20.82 6.40 15.46
C THR A 97 -20.23 6.83 14.11
N ALA A 98 -19.77 5.87 13.31
CA ALA A 98 -19.45 6.12 11.90
C ALA A 98 -20.71 5.90 11.04
N PRO A 99 -21.21 6.94 10.34
CA PRO A 99 -21.77 6.76 9.03
C PRO A 99 -20.90 7.55 8.05
N GLY A 100 -20.18 6.87 7.16
CA GLY A 100 -19.28 7.61 6.28
C GLY A 100 -18.46 6.83 5.28
N SER A 101 -18.90 5.66 4.83
CA SER A 101 -18.42 5.12 3.57
C SER A 101 -19.06 5.92 2.42
N ALA A 102 -18.55 7.12 2.16
CA ALA A 102 -18.82 7.79 0.88
C ALA A 102 -17.83 7.21 -0.15
N PRO A 103 -18.29 6.65 -1.27
CA PRO A 103 -17.41 6.14 -2.31
C PRO A 103 -16.66 7.30 -2.95
N ALA A 104 -15.39 7.06 -3.28
CA ALA A 104 -14.57 7.89 -4.13
C ALA A 104 -15.33 8.18 -5.44
N THR A 105 -16.03 9.31 -5.47
CA THR A 105 -16.71 9.79 -6.67
C THR A 105 -15.64 10.44 -7.53
N ALA A 106 -15.30 9.72 -8.61
CA ALA A 106 -14.99 10.27 -9.91
C ALA A 106 -14.12 11.53 -9.94
N LEU A 107 -12.80 11.34 -10.10
CA LEU A 107 -12.10 12.24 -11.02
C LEU A 107 -12.24 11.69 -12.44
N ALA A 108 -13.08 12.41 -13.18
CA ALA A 108 -13.34 12.28 -14.59
C ALA A 108 -12.05 12.28 -15.43
N THR A 109 -11.91 11.28 -16.29
CA THR A 109 -11.07 11.36 -17.49
C THR A 109 -11.80 12.26 -18.50
N PRO A 110 -11.23 13.37 -18.99
CA PRO A 110 -11.85 14.16 -20.05
C PRO A 110 -11.95 13.32 -21.35
N PRO A 111 -13.04 13.44 -22.13
CA PRO A 111 -13.13 12.80 -23.43
C PRO A 111 -12.10 13.45 -24.37
N VAL A 112 -11.23 12.63 -24.95
CA VAL A 112 -10.43 13.02 -26.12
C VAL A 112 -11.41 13.26 -27.26
N THR A 113 -11.83 14.51 -27.43
CA THR A 113 -12.60 14.93 -28.59
C THR A 113 -11.74 14.75 -29.82
N ALA A 114 -12.24 13.89 -30.70
CA ALA A 114 -11.85 13.68 -32.08
C ALA A 114 -11.29 14.95 -32.73
N ARG A 115 -10.00 14.92 -33.11
CA ARG A 115 -9.50 15.83 -34.13
C ARG A 115 -9.98 15.31 -35.48
N ALA A 116 -10.82 16.14 -36.07
CA ALA A 116 -11.47 15.98 -37.35
C ALA A 116 -10.52 15.54 -38.47
N ALA A 117 -11.09 14.72 -39.35
CA ALA A 117 -10.62 14.49 -40.70
C ALA A 117 -10.31 15.82 -41.42
N LEU A 118 -9.13 15.92 -42.01
CA LEU A 118 -8.85 16.87 -43.09
C LEU A 118 -9.20 16.20 -44.43
N PRO A 119 -9.93 16.86 -45.34
CA PRO A 119 -10.24 16.30 -46.66
C PRO A 119 -9.10 16.53 -47.68
N ALA A 120 -9.16 15.66 -48.69
CA ALA A 120 -8.44 15.57 -49.96
C ALA A 120 -7.80 16.85 -50.55
N ARG A 121 -6.60 16.66 -51.10
CA ARG A 121 -6.17 17.26 -52.37
C ARG A 121 -5.46 16.20 -53.20
#